data_AF-A0AAN8GL48-F1
#
_entry.id   AF-A0AAN8GL48-F1
#
_cell.length_a   1.000
_cell.length_b   1.000
_cell.length_c   1.000
_cell.angle_alpha   90.00
_cell.angle_beta   90.00
_cell.angle_gamma   90.00
#
_symmetry.space_group_name_H-M   'P 1'
#
loop_
_entity.id
_entity.type
_entity.pdbx_description
1 polymer ?
#
loop_
_entity_poly.entity_id
_entity_poly.type
_entity_poly.pdbx_seq_one_letter_code
_entity_poly.pdbx_strand_id
1 'polypeptide(L)'
;MAWISDSLTPSWLSGHLSYRQMESVREVLRRVGTWDLVRLHCGEQLKGDFQGCQYIALNRQETDTLEFSRLKTLSADSLWALLGHAPQVTVKMYKRGPQGWLGKSLIATTTIPPNTCVIFRISGEETDANISANTIHSITLSH
;
A
#
# COMPACT_ATOMS: atom_id res chain seq x y z
N MET A 1 5.16 -45.16 -25.25
CA MET A 1 3.73 -44.85 -25.08
C MET A 1 3.25 -45.49 -23.78
N ALA A 2 3.59 -44.86 -22.65
CA ALA A 2 3.23 -45.32 -21.31
C ALA A 2 2.18 -44.35 -20.74
N TRP A 3 1.16 -44.93 -20.12
CA TRP A 3 -0.10 -44.30 -19.77
C TRP A 3 0.03 -43.24 -18.69
N ILE A 4 -0.77 -42.18 -18.84
CA ILE A 4 -1.01 -41.17 -17.82
C ILE A 4 -2.19 -41.66 -16.99
N SER A 5 -1.94 -42.53 -16.02
CA SER A 5 -2.90 -42.87 -14.97
C SER A 5 -2.12 -43.34 -13.76
N ASP A 6 -1.98 -42.41 -12.80
CA ASP A 6 -1.79 -42.57 -11.36
C ASP A 6 -1.10 -41.30 -10.86
N SER A 7 -1.64 -40.47 -9.98
CA SER A 7 -2.71 -40.66 -9.02
C SER A 7 -3.33 -39.29 -8.75
N LEU A 8 -4.64 -39.21 -8.93
CA LEU A 8 -5.49 -38.14 -8.43
C LEU A 8 -5.62 -38.33 -6.91
N THR A 9 -4.65 -37.83 -6.16
CA THR A 9 -4.89 -37.43 -4.78
C THR A 9 -4.66 -35.93 -4.70
N PRO A 10 -5.71 -35.09 -4.80
CA PRO A 10 -5.55 -33.70 -4.47
C PRO A 10 -5.01 -33.65 -3.03
N SER A 11 -3.88 -32.97 -2.84
CA SER A 11 -3.16 -32.82 -1.57
C SER A 11 -3.97 -32.13 -0.46
N TRP A 12 -5.26 -31.89 -0.69
CA TRP A 12 -6.25 -31.35 0.24
C TRP A 12 -6.80 -32.42 1.19
N LEU A 13 -6.63 -33.72 0.90
CA LEU A 13 -7.12 -34.81 1.76
C LEU A 13 -6.08 -35.35 2.77
N SER A 14 -4.78 -35.08 2.57
CA SER A 14 -3.70 -35.64 3.40
C SER A 14 -3.10 -34.64 4.40
N GLY A 15 -3.45 -33.35 4.35
CA GLY A 15 -2.94 -32.31 5.26
C GLY A 15 -1.45 -31.97 5.11
N HIS A 16 -0.68 -32.71 4.30
CA HIS A 16 0.74 -32.47 4.06
C HIS A 16 0.93 -31.89 2.65
N LEU A 17 1.07 -30.56 2.56
CA LEU A 17 1.65 -29.95 1.38
C LEU A 17 3.09 -30.47 1.27
N SER A 18 3.43 -31.07 0.13
CA SER A 18 4.83 -31.44 -0.12
C SER A 18 5.71 -30.19 -0.13
N TYR A 19 6.97 -30.29 0.30
CA TYR A 19 7.91 -29.16 0.30
C TYR A 19 8.00 -28.45 -1.06
N ARG A 20 7.89 -29.20 -2.16
CA ARG A 20 7.87 -28.63 -3.52
C ARG A 20 6.61 -27.79 -3.79
N GLN A 21 5.44 -28.27 -3.37
CA GLN A 21 4.20 -27.50 -3.50
C GLN A 21 4.22 -26.25 -2.61
N MET A 22 4.79 -26.34 -1.41
CA MET A 22 4.96 -25.21 -0.51
C MET A 22 5.88 -24.14 -1.12
N GLU A 23 6.98 -24.56 -1.77
CA GLU A 23 7.89 -23.65 -2.46
C GLU A 23 7.20 -22.98 -3.66
N SER A 24 6.44 -23.73 -4.47
CA SER A 24 5.66 -23.15 -5.57
C SER A 24 4.62 -22.15 -5.08
N VAL A 25 3.90 -22.44 -3.99
CA VAL A 25 2.95 -21.50 -3.38
C VAL A 25 3.67 -20.27 -2.85
N ARG A 26 4.82 -20.44 -2.19
CA ARG A 26 5.62 -19.33 -1.68
C ARG A 26 6.14 -18.44 -2.80
N GLU A 27 6.54 -19.02 -3.93
CA GLU A 27 7.00 -18.27 -5.09
C GLU A 27 5.85 -17.46 -5.72
N VAL A 28 4.66 -18.05 -5.82
CA VAL A 28 3.45 -17.33 -6.27
C VAL A 28 3.08 -16.21 -5.29
N LEU A 29 3.05 -16.47 -3.98
CA LEU A 29 2.76 -15.45 -2.97
C LEU A 29 3.80 -14.32 -2.98
N ARG A 30 5.07 -14.64 -3.23
CA ARG A 30 6.13 -13.63 -3.36
C ARG A 30 5.93 -12.73 -4.58
N ARG A 31 5.38 -13.25 -5.68
CA ARG A 31 5.03 -12.44 -6.87
C ARG A 31 3.80 -11.57 -6.64
N VAL A 32 2.86 -12.04 -5.83
CA VAL A 32 1.64 -11.29 -5.50
C VAL A 32 1.93 -10.15 -4.51
N GLY A 33 2.96 -10.28 -3.67
CA GLY A 33 3.36 -9.26 -2.71
C GLY A 33 2.44 -9.20 -1.48
N THR A 34 2.50 -8.09 -0.75
CA THR A 34 1.47 -7.77 0.26
C THR A 34 0.18 -7.32 -0.43
N TRP A 35 -0.93 -7.29 0.31
CA TRP A 35 -2.26 -6.90 -0.20
C TRP A 35 -2.61 -5.48 0.26
N ASP A 36 -1.65 -4.57 0.15
CA ASP A 36 -1.88 -3.15 0.43
C ASP A 36 -2.83 -2.54 -0.61
N LEU A 37 -3.59 -1.54 -0.17
CA LEU A 37 -4.60 -0.89 -0.99
C LEU A 37 -4.33 0.62 -1.06
N VAL A 38 -4.00 1.11 -2.24
CA VAL A 38 -3.91 2.54 -2.53
C VAL A 38 -5.25 3.00 -3.09
N ARG A 39 -5.87 3.99 -2.44
CA ARG A 39 -7.02 4.72 -2.97
C ARG A 39 -6.54 6.06 -3.50
N LEU A 40 -6.84 6.35 -4.76
CA LEU A 40 -6.57 7.63 -5.39
C LEU A 40 -7.73 8.60 -5.16
N HIS A 41 -7.44 9.90 -5.23
CA HIS A 41 -8.45 10.94 -5.12
C HIS A 41 -9.49 10.92 -6.24
N CYS A 42 -9.19 10.33 -7.40
CA CYS A 42 -10.14 10.11 -8.48
C CYS A 42 -11.13 8.96 -8.21
N GLY A 43 -10.98 8.24 -7.09
CA GLY A 43 -11.83 7.11 -6.71
C GLY A 43 -11.29 5.74 -7.13
N GLU A 44 -10.26 5.70 -7.99
CA GLU A 44 -9.58 4.46 -8.38
C GLU A 44 -8.85 3.82 -7.19
N GLN A 45 -8.75 2.49 -7.24
CA GLN A 45 -8.09 1.69 -6.21
C GLN A 45 -7.08 0.74 -6.85
N LEU A 46 -5.85 0.77 -6.35
CA LEU A 46 -4.76 -0.09 -6.76
C LEU A 46 -4.43 -1.05 -5.62
N LYS A 47 -4.30 -2.33 -5.95
CA LYS A 47 -3.89 -3.38 -5.01
C LYS A 47 -2.46 -3.80 -5.31
N GLY A 48 -1.68 -4.07 -4.27
CA GLY A 48 -0.28 -4.40 -4.43
C GLY A 48 0.52 -4.17 -3.16
N ASP A 49 1.81 -3.90 -3.29
CA ASP A 49 2.74 -3.83 -2.17
C ASP A 49 3.39 -2.45 -2.04
N PHE A 50 3.23 -1.82 -0.87
CA PHE A 50 3.89 -0.57 -0.54
C PHE A 50 5.38 -0.78 -0.25
N GLN A 51 6.24 -0.22 -1.10
CA GLN A 51 7.69 -0.33 -0.96
C GLN A 51 8.29 0.83 -0.14
N GLY A 52 7.72 2.04 -0.24
CA GLY A 52 8.25 3.18 0.53
C GLY A 52 7.84 4.55 0.02
N CYS A 53 8.23 5.57 0.77
CA CYS A 53 8.10 6.98 0.41
C CYS A 53 9.22 7.77 1.08
N GLN A 54 9.97 8.58 0.32
CA GLN A 54 11.23 9.20 0.75
C GLN A 54 11.14 9.97 2.08
N TYR A 55 10.02 10.65 2.33
CA TYR A 55 9.84 11.53 3.49
C TYR A 55 8.99 10.91 4.60
N ILE A 56 8.67 9.61 4.50
CA ILE A 56 7.82 8.90 5.46
C ILE A 56 8.59 7.71 6.03
N ALA A 57 8.95 7.80 7.30
CA ALA A 57 9.41 6.64 8.06
C ALA A 57 8.19 5.85 8.55
N LEU A 58 7.97 4.66 7.98
CA LEU A 58 6.80 3.84 8.25
C LEU A 58 7.16 2.62 9.11
N ASN A 59 6.51 2.49 10.27
CA ASN A 59 6.48 1.22 11.00
C ASN A 59 5.22 0.44 10.59
N ARG A 60 5.39 -0.57 9.72
CA ARG A 60 4.29 -1.42 9.23
C ARG A 60 3.61 -2.23 10.33
N GLN A 61 4.26 -2.52 11.45
CA GLN A 61 3.64 -3.31 12.53
C GLN A 61 2.61 -2.49 13.30
N GLU A 62 2.88 -1.19 13.47
CA GLU A 62 2.06 -0.28 14.25
C GLU A 62 1.06 0.50 13.40
N THR A 63 1.34 0.70 12.10
CA THR A 63 0.53 1.56 11.22
C THR A 63 -0.45 0.74 10.39
N ASP A 64 -1.70 1.17 10.36
CA ASP A 64 -2.77 0.56 9.55
C ASP A 64 -3.06 1.34 8.28
N THR A 65 -3.21 2.66 8.39
CA THR A 65 -3.61 3.51 7.28
C THR A 65 -2.74 4.76 7.22
N LEU A 66 -2.30 5.13 6.02
CA LEU A 66 -1.74 6.43 5.70
C LEU A 66 -2.80 7.25 4.96
N GLU A 67 -3.11 8.45 5.41
CA GLU A 67 -4.06 9.35 4.77
C GLU A 67 -3.33 10.58 4.26
N PHE A 68 -3.55 10.89 2.98
CA PHE A 68 -2.89 11.96 2.26
C PHE A 68 -3.92 13.09 2.07
N SER A 69 -3.65 14.21 2.72
CA SER A 69 -4.50 15.39 2.69
C SER A 69 -3.76 16.54 2.03
N ARG A 70 -4.45 17.18 1.09
CA ARG A 70 -3.97 18.40 0.42
C ARG A 70 -4.54 19.59 1.17
N LEU A 71 -3.71 20.57 1.47
CA LEU A 71 -4.22 21.89 1.86
C LEU A 71 -5.01 22.42 0.66
N LYS A 72 -6.33 22.59 0.87
CA LYS A 72 -7.32 22.96 -0.15
C LYS A 72 -7.73 24.42 -0.02
N THR A 73 -6.87 25.27 0.53
CA THR A 73 -7.18 26.70 0.59
C THR A 73 -6.95 27.29 -0.81
N LEU A 74 -7.86 27.01 -1.75
CA LEU A 74 -7.75 27.37 -3.17
C LEU A 74 -7.45 28.86 -3.39
N SER A 75 -7.91 29.75 -2.49
CA SER A 75 -7.57 31.17 -2.52
C SER A 75 -6.18 31.48 -1.94
N ALA A 76 -5.79 30.85 -0.85
CA ALA A 76 -4.52 31.11 -0.18
C ALA A 76 -3.35 30.44 -0.93
N ASP A 77 -3.49 29.19 -1.37
CA ASP A 77 -2.43 28.44 -2.03
C ASP A 77 -2.02 29.07 -3.37
N SER A 78 -2.97 29.65 -4.11
CA SER A 78 -2.68 30.41 -5.34
C SER A 78 -1.91 31.70 -5.07
N LEU A 79 -2.22 32.38 -3.96
CA LEU A 79 -1.52 33.61 -3.55
C LEU A 79 -0.13 33.30 -2.95
N TRP A 80 -0.03 32.22 -2.18
CA TRP A 80 1.21 31.73 -1.62
C TRP A 80 2.16 31.21 -2.71
N ALA A 81 1.63 30.58 -3.76
CA ALA A 81 2.43 30.17 -4.92
C ALA A 81 3.10 31.37 -5.62
N LEU A 82 2.43 32.52 -5.71
CA LEU A 82 3.03 33.76 -6.24
C LEU A 82 4.14 34.31 -5.33
N LEU A 83 4.10 34.00 -4.04
CA LEU A 83 5.13 34.34 -3.06
C LEU A 83 6.23 33.26 -2.95
N GLY A 84 6.21 32.24 -3.82
CA GLY A 84 7.21 31.17 -3.85
C GLY A 84 6.99 30.05 -2.84
N HIS A 85 5.85 29.99 -2.16
CA HIS A 85 5.50 28.87 -1.28
C HIS A 85 5.03 27.66 -2.09
N ALA A 86 5.69 26.52 -1.89
CA ALA A 86 5.33 25.26 -2.52
C ALA A 86 4.16 24.59 -1.77
N PRO A 87 3.12 24.10 -2.48
CA PRO A 87 1.99 23.41 -1.85
C PRO A 87 2.47 22.12 -1.17
N GLN A 88 2.02 21.85 0.06
CA GLN A 88 2.45 20.66 0.82
C GLN A 88 1.32 19.62 0.93
N VAL A 89 1.71 18.36 1.01
CA VAL A 89 0.81 17.24 1.31
C VAL A 89 1.03 16.84 2.76
N THR A 90 -0.03 16.85 3.56
CA THR A 90 0.00 16.34 4.93
C THR A 90 -0.33 14.86 4.91
N VAL A 91 0.54 14.04 5.48
CA VAL A 91 0.33 12.60 5.64
C VAL A 91 0.08 12.29 7.10
N LYS A 92 -1.08 11.70 7.40
CA LYS A 92 -1.46 11.21 8.72
C LYS A 92 -1.32 9.70 8.74
N MET A 93 -0.66 9.17 9.77
CA MET A 93 -0.47 7.74 9.98
C MET A 93 -1.33 7.30 11.15
N TYR A 94 -2.24 6.36 10.92
CA TYR A 94 -3.14 5.85 11.95
C TYR A 94 -2.68 4.50 12.49
N LYS A 95 -2.87 4.33 13.80
CA LYS A 95 -2.51 3.14 14.54
C LYS A 95 -3.37 1.96 14.14
N ARG A 96 -2.71 0.81 14.03
CA ARG A 96 -3.32 -0.50 13.87
C ARG A 96 -3.94 -0.98 15.17
N GLY A 97 -5.12 -1.58 15.04
CA GLY A 97 -5.88 -2.13 16.15
C GLY A 97 -7.33 -1.64 16.20
N PRO A 98 -8.07 -2.01 17.24
CA PRO A 98 -9.47 -1.64 17.39
C PRO A 98 -9.63 -0.12 17.41
N GLN A 99 -10.61 0.37 16.66
CA GLN A 99 -11.00 1.76 16.71
C GLN A 99 -11.68 2.01 18.06
N GLY A 100 -11.12 2.93 18.84
CA GLY A 100 -11.77 3.37 20.08
C GLY A 100 -13.00 4.22 19.76
N TRP A 101 -13.76 4.59 20.79
CA TRP A 101 -14.89 5.51 20.63
C TRP A 101 -14.48 6.84 19.96
N LEU A 102 -13.26 7.32 20.23
CA LEU A 102 -12.71 8.53 19.62
C LEU A 102 -12.22 8.32 18.17
N GLY A 103 -12.51 7.18 17.55
CA GLY A 103 -12.13 6.85 16.18
C GLY A 103 -10.72 6.27 16.06
N LYS A 104 -10.09 6.49 14.90
CA LYS A 104 -8.75 5.99 14.59
C LYS A 104 -7.70 6.77 15.39
N SER A 105 -6.86 6.07 16.14
CA SER A 105 -5.75 6.67 16.88
C SER A 105 -4.67 7.13 15.89
N LEU A 106 -4.21 8.38 16.00
CA LEU A 106 -3.13 8.95 15.19
C LEU A 106 -1.78 8.58 15.81
N ILE A 107 -0.86 8.02 15.02
CA ILE A 107 0.53 7.76 15.43
C ILE A 107 1.40 8.98 15.16
N ALA A 108 1.36 9.46 13.92
CA ALA A 108 2.27 10.47 13.43
C ALA A 108 1.63 11.30 12.32
N THR A 109 2.12 12.52 12.16
CA THR A 109 1.77 13.41 11.04
C THR A 109 3.05 14.01 10.49
N THR A 110 3.19 14.02 9.18
CA THR A 110 4.32 14.62 8.48
C THR A 110 3.82 15.43 7.30
N THR A 111 4.56 16.47 6.91
CA THR A 111 4.29 17.21 5.67
C THR A 111 5.38 16.90 4.67
N ILE A 112 4.97 16.60 3.44
CA ILE A 112 5.87 16.19 2.37
C ILE A 112 5.68 17.10 1.15
N PRO A 113 6.73 17.32 0.35
CA PRO A 113 6.61 18.00 -0.92
C PRO A 113 5.59 17.33 -1.86
N PRO A 114 4.93 18.09 -2.73
CA PRO A 114 3.82 17.58 -3.56
C PRO A 114 4.32 16.69 -4.72
N ASN A 115 5.59 16.87 -5.12
CA ASN A 115 6.29 16.05 -6.11
C ASN A 115 6.86 14.75 -5.52
N THR A 116 6.62 14.47 -4.24
CA THR A 116 7.00 13.20 -3.62
C THR A 116 6.22 12.05 -4.27
N CYS A 117 6.92 10.95 -4.56
CA CYS A 117 6.32 9.71 -5.03
C CYS A 117 6.33 8.64 -3.94
N VAL A 118 5.24 7.88 -3.90
CA VAL A 118 5.14 6.60 -3.21
C VAL A 118 5.55 5.52 -4.19
N ILE A 119 6.48 4.67 -3.77
CA ILE A 119 6.91 3.49 -4.52
C ILE A 119 5.94 2.35 -4.17
N PHE A 120 5.24 1.84 -5.17
CA PHE A 120 4.20 0.83 -5.01
C PHE A 120 4.27 -0.21 -6.12
N ARG A 121 4.30 -1.49 -5.77
CA ARG A 121 4.28 -2.58 -6.76
C ARG A 121 2.86 -3.05 -6.96
N ILE A 122 2.29 -2.83 -8.14
CA ILE A 122 0.92 -3.26 -8.43
C ILE A 122 0.88 -4.79 -8.52
N SER A 123 -0.18 -5.40 -7.98
CA SER A 123 -0.32 -6.85 -7.99
C SER A 123 -0.35 -7.40 -9.41
N GLY A 124 0.53 -8.36 -9.69
CA GLY A 124 0.71 -8.96 -11.03
C GLY A 124 1.74 -8.24 -11.90
N GLU A 125 2.27 -7.08 -11.47
CA GLU A 125 3.38 -6.40 -12.13
C GLU A 125 4.72 -6.77 -11.47
N GLU A 126 5.78 -6.85 -12.28
CA GLU A 126 7.14 -7.14 -11.80
C GLU A 126 7.91 -5.87 -11.40
N THR A 127 7.45 -4.70 -11.84
CA THR A 127 8.13 -3.42 -11.67
C THR A 127 7.41 -2.51 -10.69
N ASP A 128 8.19 -1.67 -10.00
CA ASP A 128 7.63 -0.68 -9.09
C ASP A 128 7.08 0.54 -9.85
N ALA A 129 5.90 0.99 -9.45
CA ALA A 129 5.28 2.21 -9.92
C ALA A 129 5.56 3.37 -8.95
N ASN A 130 5.81 4.55 -9.50
CA ASN A 130 5.93 5.79 -8.75
C ASN A 130 4.60 6.53 -8.78
N ILE A 131 3.85 6.48 -7.68
CA ILE A 131 2.55 7.13 -7.55
C ILE A 131 2.73 8.47 -6.84
N SER A 132 2.33 9.57 -7.46
CA SER A 132 2.45 10.90 -6.85
C SER A 132 1.61 10.99 -5.57
N ALA A 133 2.21 11.44 -4.47
CA ALA A 133 1.54 11.63 -3.18
C ALA A 133 0.34 12.59 -3.27
N ASN A 134 0.36 13.55 -4.19
CA ASN A 134 -0.73 14.49 -4.45
C ASN A 134 -1.98 13.82 -5.05
N THR A 135 -1.83 12.63 -5.64
CA THR A 135 -2.94 11.87 -6.26
C THR A 135 -3.55 10.85 -5.31
N ILE A 136 -2.79 10.44 -4.30
CA ILE A 136 -3.20 9.45 -3.32
C ILE A 136 -4.14 10.10 -2.32
N HIS A 137 -5.24 9.42 -1.99
CA HIS A 137 -6.12 9.76 -0.89
C HIS A 137 -5.72 8.98 0.37
N SER A 138 -5.52 7.67 0.26
CA SER A 138 -5.13 6.84 1.39
C SER A 138 -4.44 5.55 0.96
N ILE A 139 -3.58 5.02 1.81
CA ILE A 139 -2.97 3.69 1.67
C ILE A 139 -3.33 2.88 2.91
N THR A 140 -3.97 1.72 2.73
CA THR A 140 -4.23 0.77 3.81
C THR A 140 -3.25 -0.39 3.69
N LEU A 141 -2.54 -0.67 4.79
CA LEU A 141 -1.48 -1.66 4.83
C LEU A 141 -2.00 -3.01 5.32
N SER A 142 -1.75 -4.06 4.55
CA SER A 142 -2.00 -5.43 4.99
C SER A 142 -0.95 -5.89 6.00
N HIS A 143 -1.31 -6.97 6.70
CA HIS A 143 -0.42 -7.68 7.61
C HIS A 143 0.72 -8.39 6.88
#